data_AF-A0A1G2F1V1-F1
#
_entry.id   AF-A0A1G2F1V1-F1
#
_cell.length_a   1.000
_cell.length_b   1.000
_cell.length_c   1.000
_cell.angle_alpha   90.00
_cell.angle_beta   90.00
_cell.angle_gamma   90.00
#
_symmetry.space_group_name_H-M   'P 1'
#
loop_
_entity.id
_entity.type
_entity.pdbx_description
1 polymer ?
#
loop_
_entity_poly.entity_id
_entity_poly.type
_entity_poly.pdbx_seq_one_letter_code
_entity_poly.pdbx_strand_id
1 'polypeptide(L)'
;MTEKAIKLETKISTTLFWICFFITFLTIFMSLAEFFSRGGFPPSRINIFYIGVLSIYALHKEALRFLDRSSSERGQKKGEMFVYIWVIMTAILYLINFTTKDYYSYSGDGKELLALTHISFIALEVGMVFVLARILKLLMIKYLEKNEN
;
A
#
# COMPACT_ATOMS: atom_id res chain seq x y z
N MET A 1 -20.95 -12.52 18.87
CA MET A 1 -19.53 -12.24 19.23
C MET A 1 -19.53 -11.48 20.55
N THR A 2 -18.76 -11.89 21.55
CA THR A 2 -18.74 -11.22 22.87
C THR A 2 -18.09 -9.84 22.76
N GLU A 3 -18.57 -8.85 23.52
CA GLU A 3 -18.06 -7.46 23.49
C GLU A 3 -16.54 -7.37 23.70
N LYS A 4 -15.97 -8.33 24.43
CA LYS A 4 -14.52 -8.47 24.66
C LYS A 4 -13.75 -8.85 23.38
N ALA A 5 -14.30 -9.71 22.53
CA ALA A 5 -13.66 -10.13 21.28
C ALA A 5 -13.58 -8.97 20.28
N ILE A 6 -14.67 -8.19 20.14
CA ILE A 6 -14.72 -7.02 19.26
C ILE A 6 -13.71 -5.94 19.70
N LYS A 7 -13.58 -5.69 21.01
CA LYS A 7 -12.58 -4.74 21.55
C LYS A 7 -11.14 -5.18 21.29
N LEU A 8 -10.86 -6.48 21.42
CA LEU A 8 -9.53 -7.04 21.15
C LEU A 8 -9.17 -6.91 19.66
N GLU A 9 -10.08 -7.30 18.77
CA GLU A 9 -9.92 -7.20 17.32
C GLU A 9 -9.71 -5.76 16.84
N THR A 10 -10.47 -4.82 17.39
CA THR A 10 -10.32 -3.39 17.08
C THR A 10 -8.93 -2.87 17.49
N LYS A 11 -8.42 -3.32 18.65
CA LYS A 11 -7.08 -2.94 19.12
C LYS A 11 -6.00 -3.51 18.21
N ILE A 12 -6.11 -4.79 17.81
CA ILE A 12 -5.20 -5.44 16.87
C ILE A 12 -5.18 -4.68 15.54
N SER A 13 -6.35 -4.40 14.98
CA SER A 13 -6.50 -3.65 13.72
C SER A 13 -5.87 -2.26 13.78
N THR A 14 -6.04 -1.55 14.90
CA THR A 14 -5.45 -0.21 15.11
C THR A 14 -3.93 -0.28 15.18
N THR A 15 -3.37 -1.27 15.88
CA THR A 15 -1.91 -1.48 15.95
C THR A 15 -1.33 -1.82 14.58
N LEU A 16 -1.96 -2.75 13.86
CA LEU A 16 -1.56 -3.13 12.49
C LEU A 16 -1.61 -1.94 11.53
N PHE A 17 -2.64 -1.09 11.64
CA PHE A 17 -2.73 0.15 10.87
C PHE A 17 -1.55 1.07 11.13
N TRP A 18 -1.19 1.31 12.39
CA TRP A 18 -0.06 2.17 12.74
C TRP A 18 1.28 1.61 12.27
N ILE A 19 1.49 0.28 12.37
CA ILE A 19 2.69 -0.38 11.84
C ILE A 19 2.77 -0.20 10.32
N CYS A 20 1.67 -0.45 9.60
CA CYS A 20 1.62 -0.26 8.15
C CYS A 20 1.84 1.20 7.75
N PHE A 21 1.28 2.13 8.52
CA PHE A 21 1.47 3.56 8.31
C PHE A 21 2.93 3.95 8.47
N PHE A 22 3.58 3.50 9.54
CA PHE A 22 4.99 3.77 9.79
C PHE A 22 5.89 3.20 8.69
N ILE A 23 5.68 1.94 8.28
CA ILE A 23 6.48 1.31 7.22
C ILE A 23 6.22 1.99 5.86
N THR A 24 4.97 2.37 5.57
CA THR A 24 4.64 3.14 4.35
C THR A 24 5.41 4.45 4.34
N PHE A 25 5.37 5.21 5.43
CA PHE A 25 6.07 6.48 5.54
C PHE A 25 7.57 6.32 5.32
N LEU A 26 8.18 5.32 5.96
CA LEU A 26 9.60 5.02 5.83
C LEU A 26 9.97 4.61 4.39
N THR A 27 9.13 3.81 3.74
CA THR A 27 9.32 3.39 2.33
C THR A 27 9.24 4.58 1.39
N ILE A 28 8.24 5.46 1.56
CA ILE A 28 8.10 6.69 0.78
C ILE A 28 9.33 7.57 0.97
N PHE A 29 9.80 7.75 2.21
CA PHE A 29 10.97 8.56 2.48
C PHE A 29 12.23 8.02 1.77
N MET A 30 12.44 6.69 1.81
CA MET A 30 13.54 6.05 1.09
C MET A 30 13.40 6.22 -0.44
N SER A 31 12.20 6.05 -0.98
CA SER A 31 11.93 6.26 -2.41
C SER A 31 12.18 7.70 -2.86
N LEU A 32 11.79 8.68 -2.04
CA LEU A 32 12.07 10.09 -2.32
C LEU A 32 13.58 10.38 -2.26
N ALA A 33 14.28 9.84 -1.26
CA ALA A 33 15.73 9.95 -1.18
C ALA A 33 16.42 9.33 -2.41
N GLU A 34 15.97 8.16 -2.86
CA GLU A 34 16.44 7.51 -4.09
C GLU A 34 16.25 8.42 -5.31
N PHE A 35 15.05 8.94 -5.51
CA PHE A 35 14.72 9.83 -6.63
C PHE A 35 15.56 11.12 -6.63
N PHE A 36 15.60 11.84 -5.51
CA PHE A 36 16.31 13.12 -5.44
C PHE A 36 17.84 12.98 -5.41
N SER A 37 18.36 11.83 -5.00
CA SER A 37 19.81 11.57 -4.95
C SER A 37 20.45 11.34 -6.33
N ARG A 38 19.65 11.16 -7.39
CA ARG A 38 20.13 10.92 -8.76
C ARG A 38 21.16 9.77 -8.86
N GLY A 39 20.90 8.69 -8.12
CA GLY A 39 21.78 7.50 -8.07
C GLY A 39 22.82 7.53 -6.94
N GLY A 40 22.85 8.57 -6.10
CA GLY A 40 23.68 8.62 -4.90
C GLY A 40 23.16 7.77 -3.72
N PHE A 41 21.89 7.38 -3.76
CA PHE A 41 21.28 6.52 -2.76
C PHE A 41 20.98 5.13 -3.35
N PRO A 42 21.33 4.03 -2.65
CA PRO A 42 21.13 2.69 -3.17
C PRO A 42 19.63 2.33 -3.26
N PRO A 43 19.23 1.49 -4.22
CA PRO A 43 17.85 1.07 -4.39
C PRO A 43 17.36 0.34 -3.14
N SER A 44 16.22 0.78 -2.60
CA SER A 44 15.72 0.22 -1.33
C SER A 44 15.15 -1.20 -1.54
N ARG A 45 15.68 -2.18 -0.81
CA ARG A 45 15.15 -3.56 -0.81
C ARG A 45 13.96 -3.76 0.14
N ILE A 46 13.49 -2.69 0.78
CA ILE A 46 12.40 -2.75 1.75
C ILE A 46 11.06 -3.06 1.10
N ASN A 47 10.95 -2.93 -0.22
CA ASN A 47 9.69 -3.11 -0.95
C ASN A 47 9.02 -4.47 -0.65
N ILE A 48 9.76 -5.58 -0.72
CA ILE A 48 9.19 -6.91 -0.46
C ILE A 48 8.61 -7.00 0.96
N PHE A 49 9.33 -6.46 1.94
CA PHE A 49 8.88 -6.41 3.32
C PHE A 49 7.63 -5.54 3.47
N TYR A 50 7.64 -4.36 2.84
CA TYR A 50 6.51 -3.43 2.84
C TYR A 50 5.24 -4.07 2.24
N ILE A 51 5.33 -4.65 1.05
CA ILE A 51 4.20 -5.32 0.38
C ILE A 51 3.68 -6.49 1.20
N GLY A 52 4.56 -7.28 1.82
CA GLY A 52 4.18 -8.37 2.72
C GLY A 52 3.35 -7.88 3.91
N VAL A 53 3.84 -6.85 4.62
CA VAL A 53 3.12 -6.27 5.76
C VAL A 53 1.79 -5.64 5.34
N LEU A 54 1.77 -4.92 4.22
CA LEU A 54 0.56 -4.31 3.68
C LEU A 54 -0.48 -5.37 3.29
N SER A 55 -0.03 -6.50 2.72
CA SER A 55 -0.90 -7.63 2.38
C SER A 55 -1.56 -8.25 3.61
N ILE A 56 -0.79 -8.47 4.68
CA ILE A 56 -1.32 -8.97 5.97
C ILE A 56 -2.39 -8.01 6.51
N TYR A 57 -2.11 -6.69 6.47
CA TYR A 57 -3.09 -5.70 6.90
C TYR A 57 -4.35 -5.67 6.03
N ALA A 58 -4.20 -5.72 4.69
CA ALA A 58 -5.32 -5.73 3.76
C ALA A 58 -6.23 -6.96 4.00
N LEU A 59 -5.64 -8.14 4.16
CA LEU A 59 -6.36 -9.37 4.47
C LEU A 59 -7.03 -9.31 5.85
N HIS A 60 -6.32 -8.86 6.88
CA HIS A 60 -6.86 -8.74 8.23
C HIS A 60 -8.04 -7.77 8.29
N LYS A 61 -7.94 -6.64 7.59
CA LYS A 61 -9.03 -5.67 7.46
C LYS A 61 -10.24 -6.25 6.73
N GLU A 62 -10.01 -6.99 5.64
CA GLU A 62 -11.10 -7.65 4.89
C GLU A 62 -11.77 -8.76 5.70
N ALA A 63 -11.02 -9.53 6.49
CA ALA A 63 -11.57 -10.54 7.39
C ALA A 63 -12.46 -9.90 8.48
N LEU A 64 -12.00 -8.82 9.10
CA LEU A 64 -12.81 -8.05 10.07
C LEU A 64 -14.08 -7.50 9.41
N ARG A 65 -13.98 -7.02 8.17
CA ARG A 65 -15.15 -6.54 7.41
C ARG A 65 -16.18 -7.64 7.12
N PHE A 66 -15.75 -8.90 7.03
CA PHE A 66 -16.65 -10.03 6.86
C PHE A 66 -17.38 -10.37 8.16
N LEU A 67 -16.68 -10.30 9.30
CA LEU A 67 -17.24 -10.58 10.63
C LEU A 67 -18.17 -9.47 11.13
N ASP A 68 -17.84 -8.21 10.84
CA ASP A 68 -18.62 -7.06 11.27
C ASP A 68 -19.65 -6.67 10.19
N ARG A 69 -20.78 -7.38 10.18
CA ARG A 69 -21.91 -7.16 9.24
C ARG A 69 -22.56 -5.77 9.35
N SER A 70 -22.22 -4.94 10.35
CA SER A 70 -22.98 -3.73 10.69
C SER A 70 -22.18 -2.48 11.06
N SER A 71 -20.88 -2.55 11.39
CA SER A 71 -20.23 -1.40 12.02
C SER A 71 -19.15 -0.70 11.17
N SER A 72 -19.43 0.58 10.89
CA SER A 72 -18.49 1.67 10.56
C SER A 72 -18.01 1.84 9.11
N GLU A 73 -18.78 2.66 8.37
CA GLU A 73 -18.33 3.40 7.17
C GLU A 73 -17.02 4.19 7.38
N ARG A 74 -16.65 4.56 8.61
CA ARG A 74 -15.40 5.30 8.90
C ARG A 74 -14.14 4.45 8.78
N GLY A 75 -14.22 3.13 8.98
CA GLY A 75 -13.10 2.20 8.76
C GLY A 75 -12.88 1.89 7.27
N GLN A 76 -13.89 2.11 6.43
CA GLN A 76 -13.87 1.70 5.02
C GLN A 76 -12.77 2.42 4.23
N LYS A 77 -12.63 3.74 4.39
CA LYS A 77 -11.72 4.58 3.58
C LYS A 77 -10.23 4.51 3.99
N LYS A 78 -9.92 4.04 5.20
CA LYS A 78 -8.53 4.08 5.73
C LYS A 78 -7.53 3.18 4.97
N GLY A 79 -8.03 2.15 4.29
CA GLY A 79 -7.16 1.23 3.52
C GLY A 79 -6.79 1.82 2.16
N GLU A 80 -7.78 2.39 1.47
CA GLU A 80 -7.62 3.02 0.17
C GLU A 80 -6.68 4.24 0.23
N MET A 81 -6.55 4.87 1.40
CA MET A 81 -5.58 5.92 1.66
C MET A 81 -4.15 5.53 1.24
N PHE A 82 -3.70 4.29 1.49
CA PHE A 82 -2.35 3.87 1.10
C PHE A 82 -2.18 3.89 -0.43
N VAL A 83 -3.17 3.42 -1.17
CA VAL A 83 -3.17 3.45 -2.64
C VAL A 83 -3.16 4.89 -3.13
N TYR A 84 -4.01 5.75 -2.58
CA TYR A 84 -4.08 7.15 -2.99
C TYR A 84 -2.77 7.90 -2.71
N ILE A 85 -2.15 7.68 -1.55
CA ILE A 85 -0.85 8.29 -1.23
C ILE A 85 0.19 7.89 -2.27
N TRP A 86 0.29 6.60 -2.62
CA TRP A 86 1.24 6.14 -3.62
C TRP A 86 0.94 6.69 -5.02
N VAL A 87 -0.31 6.66 -5.47
CA VAL A 87 -0.69 7.19 -6.79
C VAL A 87 -0.41 8.69 -6.90
N ILE A 88 -0.80 9.48 -5.89
CA ILE A 88 -0.58 10.93 -5.87
C ILE A 88 0.92 11.23 -5.83
N MET A 89 1.67 10.54 -4.99
CA MET A 89 3.12 10.73 -4.86
C MET A 89 3.85 10.41 -6.17
N THR A 90 3.57 9.25 -6.78
CA THR A 90 4.15 8.87 -8.07
C THR A 90 3.81 9.88 -9.17
N ALA A 91 2.55 10.34 -9.23
CA ALA A 91 2.14 11.36 -10.20
C ALA A 91 2.89 12.69 -10.02
N ILE A 92 3.09 13.12 -8.77
CA ILE A 92 3.88 14.33 -8.46
C ILE A 92 5.33 14.15 -8.91
N LEU A 93 5.94 12.98 -8.69
CA LEU A 93 7.32 12.73 -9.13
C LEU A 93 7.47 12.74 -10.66
N TYR A 94 6.51 12.16 -11.40
CA TYR A 94 6.48 12.29 -12.85
C TYR A 94 6.34 13.74 -13.29
N LEU A 95 5.48 14.53 -12.64
CA LEU A 95 5.31 15.95 -12.94
C LEU A 95 6.61 16.72 -12.68
N ILE A 96 7.27 16.48 -11.55
CA ILE A 96 8.57 17.09 -11.23
C ILE A 96 9.57 16.73 -12.31
N ASN A 97 9.73 15.45 -12.64
CA ASN A 97 10.67 15.00 -13.66
C ASN A 97 10.39 15.61 -15.04
N PHE A 98 9.11 15.72 -15.43
CA PHE A 98 8.70 16.39 -16.67
C PHE A 98 9.06 17.88 -16.66
N THR A 99 8.77 18.60 -15.56
CA THR A 99 9.10 20.02 -15.44
C THR A 99 10.60 20.30 -15.40
N THR A 100 11.41 19.35 -14.90
CA THR A 100 12.87 19.45 -14.89
C THR A 100 13.53 18.87 -16.14
N LYS A 101 12.76 18.57 -17.20
CA LYS A 101 13.28 18.03 -18.47
C LYS A 101 14.08 16.75 -18.29
N ASP A 102 13.51 15.80 -17.55
CA ASP A 102 14.09 14.48 -17.26
C ASP A 102 15.38 14.49 -16.44
N TYR A 103 15.70 15.61 -15.77
CA TYR A 103 16.92 15.74 -14.96
C TYR A 103 17.09 14.66 -13.88
N TYR A 104 15.99 14.15 -13.33
CA TYR A 104 16.01 13.12 -12.29
C TYR A 104 16.00 11.70 -12.86
N SER A 105 15.70 11.54 -14.15
CA SER A 105 15.82 10.26 -14.87
C SER A 105 17.26 9.96 -15.30
N TYR A 106 18.18 10.92 -15.21
CA TYR A 106 19.58 10.74 -15.59
C TYR A 106 20.55 11.06 -14.44
N SER A 107 21.56 10.21 -14.28
CA SER A 107 22.67 10.44 -13.36
C SER A 107 23.55 11.60 -13.83
N GLY A 108 24.48 12.06 -12.97
CA GLY A 108 25.50 13.03 -13.37
C GLY A 108 26.35 12.59 -14.57
N ASP A 109 26.46 11.28 -14.79
CA ASP A 109 27.21 10.65 -15.89
C ASP A 109 26.33 10.37 -17.13
N GLY A 110 25.07 10.84 -17.14
CA GLY A 110 24.13 10.62 -18.25
C GLY A 110 23.54 9.21 -18.34
N LYS A 111 23.70 8.37 -17.29
CA LYS A 111 23.07 7.05 -17.24
C LYS A 111 21.61 7.17 -16.81
N GLU A 112 20.73 6.39 -17.44
CA GLU A 112 19.33 6.32 -17.04
C GLU A 112 19.18 5.70 -15.65
N LEU A 113 18.34 6.32 -14.81
CA LEU A 113 18.06 5.92 -13.43
C LEU A 113 16.71 5.23 -13.35
N LEU A 114 16.67 4.10 -12.66
CA LEU A 114 15.47 3.28 -12.52
C LEU A 114 14.56 3.70 -11.36
N ALA A 115 14.90 4.76 -10.63
CA ALA A 115 14.19 5.17 -9.42
C ALA A 115 12.69 5.44 -9.68
N LEU A 116 12.36 6.19 -10.74
CA LEU A 116 10.98 6.51 -11.08
C LEU A 116 10.21 5.25 -11.50
N THR A 117 10.84 4.38 -12.28
CA THR A 117 10.29 3.08 -12.68
C THR A 117 10.03 2.19 -11.46
N HIS A 118 10.97 2.10 -10.52
CA HIS A 118 10.80 1.34 -9.29
C HIS A 118 9.63 1.87 -8.45
N ILE A 119 9.52 3.20 -8.29
CA ILE A 119 8.43 3.84 -7.55
C ILE A 119 7.07 3.53 -8.20
N SER A 120 7.00 3.54 -9.53
CA SER A 120 5.81 3.14 -10.29
C SER A 120 5.43 1.69 -10.03
N PHE A 121 6.40 0.77 -10.01
CA PHE A 121 6.14 -0.62 -9.67
C PHE A 121 5.59 -0.77 -8.24
N ILE A 122 6.15 -0.08 -7.26
CA ILE A 122 5.64 -0.13 -5.88
C ILE A 122 4.19 0.37 -5.82
N ALA A 123 3.89 1.49 -6.49
CA ALA A 123 2.52 2.01 -6.52
C ALA A 123 1.53 1.02 -7.14
N LEU A 124 1.93 0.31 -8.21
CA LEU A 124 1.13 -0.74 -8.84
C LEU A 124 0.96 -1.96 -7.94
N GLU A 125 2.02 -2.41 -7.27
CA GLU A 125 1.97 -3.53 -6.31
C GLU A 125 1.04 -3.22 -5.14
N VAL A 126 1.14 -2.01 -4.58
CA VAL A 126 0.22 -1.52 -3.55
C VAL A 126 -1.22 -1.55 -4.06
N GLY A 127 -1.48 -1.03 -5.26
CA GLY A 127 -2.81 -1.13 -5.89
C GLY A 127 -3.30 -2.57 -6.05
N MET A 128 -2.42 -3.46 -6.52
CA MET A 128 -2.71 -4.88 -6.73
C MET A 128 -3.10 -5.59 -5.43
N VAL A 129 -2.40 -5.33 -4.31
CA VAL A 129 -2.73 -5.90 -2.99
C VAL A 129 -4.19 -5.61 -2.61
N PHE A 130 -4.65 -4.38 -2.84
CA PHE A 130 -6.03 -4.01 -2.54
C PHE A 130 -7.04 -4.65 -3.50
N VAL A 131 -6.74 -4.70 -4.80
CA VAL A 131 -7.61 -5.37 -5.78
C VAL A 131 -7.73 -6.87 -5.45
N LEU A 132 -6.61 -7.55 -5.15
CA LEU A 132 -6.60 -8.96 -4.80
C LEU A 132 -7.40 -9.22 -3.52
N ALA A 133 -7.23 -8.39 -2.48
CA ALA A 133 -8.02 -8.51 -1.25
C ALA A 133 -9.53 -8.39 -1.52
N ARG A 134 -9.94 -7.51 -2.44
CA ARG A 134 -11.34 -7.36 -2.87
C ARG A 134 -11.85 -8.56 -3.66
N ILE A 135 -11.07 -9.08 -4.60
CA ILE A 135 -11.44 -10.26 -5.39
C ILE A 135 -11.59 -11.48 -4.47
N LEU A 136 -10.65 -11.67 -3.54
CA LEU A 136 -10.68 -12.77 -2.57
C LEU A 136 -11.98 -12.76 -1.76
N LYS A 137 -12.43 -11.57 -1.32
CA LYS A 137 -13.72 -11.43 -0.64
C LYS A 137 -14.88 -11.87 -1.53
N LEU A 138 -14.95 -11.41 -2.78
CA LEU A 138 -16.04 -11.75 -3.71
C LEU A 138 -16.10 -13.27 -3.94
N LEU A 139 -14.94 -13.91 -4.09
CA LEU A 139 -14.84 -15.37 -4.21
C LEU A 139 -15.32 -16.08 -2.94
N MET A 140 -14.93 -15.59 -1.76
CA MET A 140 -15.35 -16.17 -0.48
C MET A 140 -16.87 -16.08 -0.27
N ILE A 141 -17.48 -14.95 -0.61
CA ILE A 141 -18.94 -14.79 -0.56
C ILE A 141 -19.63 -15.78 -1.49
N LYS A 142 -19.17 -15.87 -2.75
CA LYS A 142 -19.75 -16.80 -3.73
C LYS A 142 -19.59 -18.26 -3.33
N TYR A 143 -18.48 -18.62 -2.67
CA TYR A 143 -18.25 -19.96 -2.16
C TYR A 143 -19.22 -20.33 -1.04
N LEU A 144 -19.47 -19.40 -0.10
CA LEU A 144 -20.42 -19.62 0.99
C LEU A 144 -21.87 -19.73 0.49
N GLU A 145 -22.27 -18.85 -0.44
CA GLU A 145 -23.62 -18.89 -1.06
C GLU A 145 -23.87 -20.21 -1.83
N LYS A 146 -22.83 -20.78 -2.43
CA LYS A 146 -22.91 -22.09 -3.10
C LYS A 146 -23.04 -23.27 -2.12
N ASN A 147 -22.53 -23.14 -0.89
CA ASN A 147 -22.54 -24.22 0.10
C ASN A 147 -23.77 -24.19 1.02
N GLU A 148 -24.52 -23.07 1.05
CA GLU A 148 -25.80 -22.95 1.76
C GLU A 148 -27.02 -23.38 0.92
N ASN A 149 -26.85 -23.59 -0.39
CA ASN A 149 -27.86 -24.15 -1.32
C ASN A 149 -27.56 -25.61 -1.67
#